data_AF-A0AAD1TPI6-F1
#
_entry.id   AF-A0AAD1TPI6-F1
#
_cell.length_a   1.000
_cell.length_b   1.000
_cell.length_c   1.000
_cell.angle_alpha   90.00
_cell.angle_beta   90.00
_cell.angle_gamma   90.00
#
_symmetry.space_group_name_H-M   'P 1'
#
loop_
_entity.id
_entity.type
_entity.pdbx_description
1 polymer ?
#
loop_
_entity_poly.entity_id
_entity_poly.type
_entity_poly.pdbx_seq_one_letter_code
_entity_poly.pdbx_strand_id
1 'polypeptide(L)'
;MTSATLLPNITDCSIGSIVWSDHAPITMTMQDQYQHRGRSPWCLNDTLLHNTNFTTKLSDNLRTYFELNNSSEITATILWQAHKSVLRGLLVTQASFLKRQQEREHTDLLRKLRDTTNEHILNPSEELTKSTVNITNQINTMSLNKTAHILTKLKMKTYTQGNRAGKHLAVLLRQRQANSKIPYLMANTGGKIHNPEDINNEMANYYQSVYNLNADTTLYQPTDREITEFLQQTTLPTLTSTHKQALEHPVSSQEIMDAIQALPPENPLAQMD
;
A
#
# COMPACT_ATOMS: atom_id res chain seq x y z
N MET A 1 15.99 20.67 -17.41
CA MET A 1 17.25 20.59 -18.16
C MET A 1 17.40 19.16 -18.67
N THR A 2 17.24 18.93 -19.96
CA THR A 2 17.55 17.65 -20.61
C THR A 2 18.96 17.72 -21.20
N SER A 3 19.72 16.63 -21.12
CA SER A 3 21.02 16.54 -21.79
C SER A 3 20.85 16.77 -23.30
N ALA A 4 21.72 17.57 -23.93
CA ALA A 4 21.67 17.85 -25.38
C ALA A 4 21.68 16.57 -26.23
N THR A 5 22.24 15.49 -25.69
CA THR A 5 22.29 14.16 -26.31
C THR A 5 20.94 13.46 -26.44
N LEU A 6 19.93 13.88 -25.67
CA LEU A 6 18.60 13.24 -25.63
C LEU A 6 17.56 13.98 -26.47
N LEU A 7 17.87 15.19 -26.96
CA LEU A 7 16.99 15.98 -27.82
C LEU A 7 16.53 15.23 -29.08
N PRO A 8 17.37 14.45 -29.79
CA PRO A 8 16.95 13.73 -30.99
C PRO A 8 15.86 12.68 -30.74
N ASN A 9 15.70 12.24 -29.49
CA ASN A 9 14.74 11.20 -29.12
C ASN A 9 13.38 11.77 -28.75
N ILE A 10 13.20 13.10 -28.73
CA ILE A 10 11.92 13.73 -28.39
C ILE A 10 11.00 13.69 -29.61
N THR A 11 9.79 13.15 -29.44
CA THR A 11 8.80 13.02 -30.53
C THR A 11 7.63 13.98 -30.40
N ASP A 12 7.26 14.35 -29.18
CA ASP A 12 6.13 15.25 -28.92
C ASP A 12 6.35 16.04 -27.62
N CYS A 13 5.91 17.30 -27.62
CA CYS A 13 5.85 18.15 -26.43
C CYS A 13 4.51 18.88 -26.41
N SER A 14 3.79 18.78 -25.30
CA SER A 14 2.45 19.35 -25.16
C SER A 14 2.22 19.89 -23.75
N ILE A 15 1.37 20.92 -23.67
CA ILE A 15 0.86 21.46 -22.41
C ILE A 15 -0.54 20.89 -22.21
N GLY A 16 -0.76 20.21 -21.09
CA GLY A 16 -2.03 19.58 -20.74
C GLY A 16 -2.98 20.51 -20.01
N SER A 17 -4.16 19.99 -19.66
CA SER A 17 -5.18 20.71 -18.90
C SER A 17 -4.82 20.81 -17.41
N ILE A 18 -5.21 21.91 -16.76
CA ILE A 18 -5.11 22.10 -15.31
C ILE A 18 -6.21 21.27 -14.64
N VAL A 19 -5.83 20.29 -13.82
CA VAL A 19 -6.77 19.33 -13.21
C VAL A 19 -6.71 19.34 -11.68
N TRP A 20 -5.52 19.17 -11.09
CA TRP A 20 -5.34 18.94 -9.64
C TRP A 20 -4.29 19.86 -8.99
N SER A 21 -3.56 20.64 -9.79
CA SER A 21 -2.65 21.69 -9.37
C SER A 21 -3.09 23.00 -10.04
N ASP A 22 -2.64 24.13 -9.54
CA ASP A 22 -2.67 25.45 -10.16
C ASP A 22 -1.81 25.58 -11.44
N HIS A 23 -0.98 24.58 -11.73
CA HIS A 23 -0.14 24.52 -12.92
C HIS A 23 -0.61 23.46 -13.93
N ALA A 24 -0.49 23.80 -15.22
CA ALA A 24 -0.70 22.86 -16.31
C ALA A 24 0.49 21.91 -16.43
N PRO A 25 0.27 20.59 -16.60
CA PRO A 25 1.35 19.65 -16.80
C PRO A 25 2.00 19.86 -18.17
N ILE A 26 3.33 19.78 -18.23
CA ILE A 26 4.09 19.75 -19.48
C ILE A 26 4.48 18.30 -19.75
N THR A 27 3.95 17.72 -20.82
CA THR A 27 4.24 16.36 -21.25
C THR A 27 5.25 16.36 -22.39
N MET A 28 6.28 15.53 -22.28
CA MET A 28 7.28 15.30 -23.31
C MET A 28 7.35 13.80 -23.58
N THR A 29 7.13 13.40 -24.82
CA THR A 29 7.24 12.00 -25.26
C THR A 29 8.59 11.79 -25.88
N MET A 30 9.29 10.73 -25.44
CA MET A 30 10.61 10.36 -25.95
C MET A 30 10.60 8.92 -26.45
N GLN A 31 11.22 8.69 -27.61
CA GLN A 31 11.41 7.37 -28.18
C GLN A 31 12.69 6.75 -27.59
N ASP A 32 12.50 5.74 -26.76
CA ASP A 32 13.61 4.95 -26.23
C ASP A 32 14.07 3.92 -27.28
N GLN A 33 15.36 3.94 -27.61
CA GLN A 33 15.97 3.02 -28.57
C GLN A 33 16.25 1.63 -27.96
N TYR A 34 16.25 1.51 -26.62
CA TYR A 34 16.59 0.27 -25.91
C TYR A 34 15.43 -0.22 -25.05
N GLN A 35 14.56 -1.06 -25.62
CA GLN A 35 13.49 -1.71 -24.86
C GLN A 35 14.03 -2.86 -23.98
N HIS A 36 14.74 -2.55 -22.90
CA HIS A 36 15.00 -3.52 -21.84
C HIS A 36 13.80 -3.63 -20.89
N ARG A 37 12.65 -4.05 -21.43
CA ARG A 37 11.52 -4.45 -20.57
C ARG A 37 11.71 -5.90 -20.17
N GLY A 38 12.24 -6.12 -18.97
CA GLY A 38 12.10 -7.40 -18.31
C GLY A 38 10.62 -7.82 -18.30
N ARG A 39 10.34 -9.09 -18.58
CA ARG A 39 8.97 -9.60 -18.61
C ARG A 39 8.46 -9.67 -17.17
N SER A 40 7.65 -8.69 -16.76
CA SER A 40 6.98 -8.77 -15.46
C SER A 40 6.15 -10.04 -15.39
N PRO A 41 6.20 -10.78 -14.27
CA PRO A 41 5.28 -11.89 -14.08
C PRO A 41 3.86 -11.34 -14.13
N TRP A 42 3.01 -12.01 -14.90
CA TRP A 42 1.60 -11.67 -14.96
C TRP A 42 0.95 -12.00 -13.61
N CYS A 43 0.09 -11.10 -13.16
CA CYS A 43 -0.78 -11.31 -12.02
C CYS A 43 -2.22 -11.09 -12.47
N LEU A 44 -3.13 -11.91 -11.94
CA LEU A 44 -4.56 -11.77 -12.17
C LEU A 44 -5.05 -10.40 -11.67
N ASN A 45 -5.92 -9.76 -12.44
CA ASN A 45 -6.71 -8.63 -11.97
C ASN A 45 -7.99 -9.19 -11.34
N ASP A 46 -8.00 -9.30 -10.02
CA ASP A 46 -9.09 -9.80 -9.18
C ASP A 46 -10.39 -8.99 -9.32
N THR A 47 -10.29 -7.69 -9.63
CA THR A 47 -11.46 -6.85 -9.91
C THR A 47 -12.33 -7.38 -11.07
N LEU A 48 -11.77 -8.16 -11.99
CA LEU A 48 -12.53 -8.81 -13.06
C LEU A 48 -13.54 -9.83 -12.52
N LEU A 49 -13.21 -10.49 -11.40
CA LEU A 49 -14.05 -11.53 -10.81
C LEU A 49 -15.29 -10.96 -10.12
N HIS A 50 -15.34 -9.66 -9.87
CA HIS A 50 -16.49 -8.97 -9.31
C HIS A 50 -17.57 -8.66 -10.38
N ASN A 51 -17.22 -8.75 -11.67
CA ASN A 51 -18.16 -8.52 -12.76
C ASN A 51 -18.93 -9.80 -13.08
N THR A 52 -20.17 -9.89 -12.59
CA THR A 52 -21.06 -11.04 -12.77
C THR A 52 -21.28 -11.42 -14.23
N ASN A 53 -21.44 -10.44 -15.13
CA ASN A 53 -21.62 -10.70 -16.55
C ASN A 53 -20.38 -11.36 -17.17
N PHE A 54 -19.18 -10.94 -16.75
CA PHE A 54 -17.94 -11.54 -17.21
C PHE A 54 -17.73 -12.93 -16.60
N THR A 55 -18.00 -13.12 -15.31
CA THR A 55 -17.81 -14.42 -14.66
C THR A 55 -18.75 -15.50 -15.19
N THR A 56 -19.99 -15.14 -15.53
CA THR A 56 -20.93 -16.06 -16.22
C THR A 56 -20.39 -16.46 -17.59
N LYS A 57 -20.02 -15.49 -18.42
CA LYS A 57 -19.43 -15.77 -19.75
C LYS A 57 -18.14 -16.59 -19.65
N LEU A 58 -17.30 -16.30 -18.65
CA LEU A 58 -16.09 -17.05 -18.41
C LEU A 58 -16.42 -18.51 -18.09
N SER A 59 -17.38 -18.73 -17.19
CA SER A 59 -17.83 -20.07 -16.81
C SER A 59 -18.36 -20.88 -18.00
N ASP A 60 -19.14 -20.25 -18.88
CA ASP A 60 -19.64 -20.91 -20.10
C ASP A 60 -18.50 -21.25 -21.08
N ASN A 61 -17.56 -20.31 -21.30
CA ASN A 61 -16.38 -20.58 -22.13
C ASN A 61 -15.54 -21.74 -21.57
N LEU A 62 -15.38 -21.81 -20.25
CA LEU A 62 -14.64 -22.90 -19.61
C LEU A 62 -15.39 -24.24 -19.72
N ARG A 63 -16.71 -24.23 -19.60
CA ARG A 63 -17.54 -25.43 -19.81
C ARG A 63 -17.35 -25.96 -21.23
N THR A 64 -17.51 -25.10 -22.23
CA THR A 64 -17.29 -25.46 -23.65
C THR A 64 -15.87 -25.97 -23.89
N TYR A 65 -14.85 -25.37 -23.27
CA TYR A 65 -13.48 -25.87 -23.36
C TYR A 65 -13.38 -27.34 -22.90
N PHE A 66 -13.93 -27.69 -21.73
CA PHE A 66 -13.85 -29.05 -21.23
C PHE A 66 -14.69 -30.03 -22.05
N GLU A 67 -15.87 -29.62 -22.53
CA GLU A 67 -16.71 -30.44 -23.42
C GLU A 67 -16.00 -30.80 -24.72
N LEU A 68 -15.25 -29.86 -25.31
CA LEU A 68 -14.58 -30.07 -26.59
C LEU A 68 -13.22 -30.78 -26.49
N ASN A 69 -12.54 -30.67 -25.35
CA ASN A 69 -11.13 -31.11 -25.22
C ASN A 69 -10.96 -32.32 -24.29
N ASN A 70 -12.00 -32.77 -23.59
CA ASN A 70 -11.93 -33.96 -22.75
C ASN A 70 -12.11 -35.23 -23.59
N SER A 71 -11.04 -35.67 -24.25
CA SER A 71 -11.00 -36.92 -25.02
C SER A 71 -10.12 -37.97 -24.36
N SER A 72 -10.34 -39.25 -24.67
CA SER A 72 -9.53 -40.38 -24.15
C SER A 72 -8.06 -40.33 -24.59
N GLU A 73 -7.74 -39.56 -25.62
CA GLU A 73 -6.39 -39.40 -26.16
C GLU A 73 -5.56 -38.36 -25.40
N ILE A 74 -6.20 -37.45 -24.66
CA ILE A 74 -5.54 -36.32 -23.99
C ILE A 74 -5.35 -36.65 -22.50
N THR A 75 -4.10 -36.59 -22.03
CA THR A 75 -3.81 -36.75 -20.61
C THR A 75 -4.36 -35.57 -19.79
N ALA A 76 -4.87 -35.85 -18.59
CA ALA A 76 -5.38 -34.83 -17.66
C ALA A 76 -4.39 -33.66 -17.42
N THR A 77 -3.08 -33.94 -17.41
CA THR A 77 -2.04 -32.90 -17.29
C THR A 77 -2.07 -31.91 -18.46
N ILE A 78 -2.15 -32.40 -19.70
CA ILE A 78 -2.18 -31.56 -20.90
C ILE A 78 -3.48 -30.75 -20.90
N LEU A 79 -4.61 -31.41 -20.64
CA LEU A 79 -5.92 -30.77 -20.54
C LEU A 79 -5.90 -29.60 -19.54
N TRP A 80 -5.30 -29.80 -18.36
CA TRP A 80 -5.19 -28.76 -17.33
C TRP A 80 -4.25 -27.61 -17.71
N GLN A 81 -3.10 -27.90 -18.33
CA GLN A 81 -2.18 -26.84 -18.77
C GLN A 81 -2.76 -25.98 -19.90
N ALA A 82 -3.43 -26.62 -20.86
CA ALA A 82 -4.14 -25.92 -21.93
C ALA A 82 -5.31 -25.10 -21.37
N HIS A 83 -6.08 -25.65 -20.41
CA HIS A 83 -7.16 -24.94 -19.73
C HIS A 83 -6.67 -23.63 -19.09
N LYS A 84 -5.59 -23.69 -18.30
CA LYS A 84 -5.00 -22.50 -17.66
C LYS A 84 -4.55 -21.46 -18.69
N SER A 85 -4.04 -21.91 -19.83
CA SER A 85 -3.60 -21.03 -20.93
C SER A 85 -4.78 -20.31 -21.56
N VAL A 86 -5.89 -21.02 -21.82
CA VAL A 86 -7.15 -20.45 -22.31
C VAL A 86 -7.73 -19.46 -21.30
N LEU A 87 -7.87 -19.87 -20.04
CA LEU A 87 -8.35 -19.03 -18.94
C LEU A 87 -7.56 -17.72 -18.85
N ARG A 88 -6.23 -17.80 -18.85
CA ARG A 88 -5.37 -16.63 -18.83
C ARG A 88 -5.57 -15.74 -20.07
N GLY A 89 -5.72 -16.33 -21.26
CA GLY A 89 -6.01 -15.60 -22.49
C GLY A 89 -7.31 -14.79 -22.41
N LEU A 90 -8.38 -15.40 -21.89
CA LEU A 90 -9.67 -14.74 -21.69
C LEU A 90 -9.56 -13.58 -20.69
N LEU A 91 -8.90 -13.80 -19.55
CA LEU A 91 -8.69 -12.78 -18.53
C LEU A 91 -7.84 -11.61 -19.02
N VAL A 92 -6.74 -11.89 -19.74
CA VAL A 92 -5.88 -10.86 -20.33
C VAL A 92 -6.63 -10.04 -21.37
N THR A 93 -7.46 -10.70 -22.19
CA THR A 93 -8.27 -10.03 -23.22
C THR A 93 -9.26 -9.06 -22.57
N GLN A 94 -10.01 -9.53 -21.57
CA GLN A 94 -10.96 -8.69 -20.85
C GLN A 94 -10.28 -7.52 -20.12
N ALA A 95 -9.17 -7.79 -19.42
CA ALA A 95 -8.39 -6.75 -18.75
C ALA A 95 -7.91 -5.68 -19.73
N SER A 96 -7.41 -6.10 -20.90
CA SER A 96 -6.90 -5.20 -21.94
C SER A 96 -8.03 -4.36 -22.55
N PHE A 97 -9.19 -4.96 -22.76
CA PHE A 97 -10.38 -4.25 -23.24
C PHE A 97 -10.81 -3.15 -22.26
N LEU A 98 -11.00 -3.49 -20.99
CA LEU A 98 -11.41 -2.53 -19.95
C LEU A 98 -10.38 -1.42 -19.76
N LYS A 99 -9.08 -1.77 -19.79
CA LYS A 99 -8.00 -0.77 -19.71
C LYS A 99 -8.09 0.24 -20.85
N ARG A 100 -8.25 -0.23 -22.10
CA ARG A 100 -8.40 0.65 -23.27
C ARG A 100 -9.65 1.51 -23.17
N GLN A 101 -10.75 0.97 -22.65
CA GLN A 101 -11.99 1.72 -22.43
C GLN A 101 -11.78 2.86 -21.43
N GLN A 102 -11.17 2.57 -20.27
CA GLN A 102 -10.85 3.57 -19.25
C GLN A 102 -9.87 4.64 -19.75
N GLU A 103 -8.87 4.25 -20.55
CA GLU A 103 -7.92 5.19 -21.15
C GLU A 103 -8.62 6.15 -22.15
N ARG A 104 -9.56 5.63 -22.95
CA ARG A 104 -10.37 6.45 -23.87
C ARG A 104 -11.24 7.43 -23.10
N GLU A 105 -11.96 6.96 -22.08
CA GLU A 105 -12.81 7.80 -21.22
C GLU A 105 -12.02 8.91 -20.55
N HIS A 106 -10.86 8.58 -19.96
CA HIS A 106 -9.99 9.57 -19.34
C HIS A 106 -9.48 10.62 -20.33
N THR A 107 -9.09 10.20 -21.54
CA THR A 107 -8.64 11.11 -22.60
C THR A 107 -9.78 12.01 -23.08
N ASP A 108 -10.99 11.48 -23.18
CA ASP A 108 -12.18 12.23 -23.57
C ASP A 108 -12.57 13.27 -22.51
N LEU A 109 -12.51 12.91 -21.23
CA LEU A 109 -12.74 13.83 -20.12
C LEU A 109 -11.71 14.97 -20.10
N LEU A 110 -10.42 14.67 -20.35
CA LEU A 110 -9.39 15.70 -20.45
C LEU A 110 -9.62 16.66 -21.62
N ARG A 111 -10.09 16.14 -22.77
CA ARG A 111 -10.46 16.95 -23.93
C ARG A 111 -11.66 17.84 -23.61
N LYS A 112 -12.74 17.27 -23.06
CA LYS A 112 -13.91 18.02 -22.60
C LYS A 112 -13.55 19.10 -21.61
N LEU A 113 -12.69 18.79 -20.62
CA LEU A 113 -12.21 19.76 -19.66
C LEU A 113 -11.51 20.93 -20.38
N ARG A 114 -10.60 20.63 -21.31
CA ARG A 114 -9.92 21.66 -22.11
C ARG A 114 -10.91 22.54 -22.85
N ASP A 115 -11.86 21.94 -23.56
CA ASP A 115 -12.82 22.66 -24.39
C ASP A 115 -13.74 23.54 -23.51
N THR A 116 -14.30 23.00 -22.43
CA THR A 116 -15.12 23.76 -21.47
C THR A 116 -14.34 24.88 -20.78
N THR A 117 -13.05 24.66 -20.45
CA THR A 117 -12.22 25.74 -19.88
C THR A 117 -11.96 26.86 -20.87
N ASN A 118 -11.73 26.55 -22.14
CA ASN A 118 -11.57 27.57 -23.18
C ASN A 118 -12.87 28.36 -23.41
N GLU A 119 -14.01 27.67 -23.43
CA GLU A 119 -15.32 28.32 -23.51
C GLU A 119 -15.58 29.22 -22.30
N HIS A 120 -15.25 28.77 -21.09
CA HIS A 120 -15.40 29.57 -19.88
C HIS A 120 -14.50 30.82 -19.87
N ILE A 121 -13.29 30.75 -20.46
CA ILE A 121 -12.42 31.93 -20.62
C ILE A 121 -13.06 32.97 -21.55
N LEU A 122 -13.71 32.52 -22.63
CA LEU A 122 -14.34 33.40 -23.61
C LEU A 122 -15.68 33.96 -23.10
N ASN A 123 -16.50 33.12 -22.48
CA ASN A 123 -17.84 33.43 -22.01
C ASN A 123 -18.08 32.84 -20.61
N PRO A 124 -17.74 33.57 -19.54
CA PRO A 124 -17.96 33.11 -18.17
C PRO A 124 -19.45 32.88 -17.89
N SER A 125 -19.83 31.66 -17.50
CA SER A 125 -21.20 31.27 -17.17
C SER A 125 -21.21 30.29 -15.99
N GLU A 126 -22.19 30.43 -15.10
CA GLU A 126 -22.36 29.54 -13.95
C GLU A 126 -22.56 28.07 -14.37
N GLU A 127 -23.21 27.84 -15.51
CA GLU A 127 -23.42 26.51 -16.07
C GLU A 127 -22.09 25.87 -16.50
N LEU A 128 -21.22 26.64 -17.16
CA LEU A 128 -19.88 26.18 -17.56
C LEU A 128 -19.00 25.90 -16.35
N THR A 129 -19.10 26.70 -15.28
CA THR A 129 -18.41 26.44 -14.01
C THR A 129 -18.84 25.12 -13.41
N LYS A 130 -20.16 24.88 -13.32
CA LYS A 130 -20.71 23.60 -12.82
C LYS A 130 -20.24 22.41 -13.66
N SER A 131 -20.26 22.55 -14.99
CA SER A 131 -19.78 21.51 -15.92
C SER A 131 -18.29 21.21 -15.72
N THR A 132 -17.46 22.24 -15.61
CA THR A 132 -16.02 22.12 -15.37
C THR A 132 -15.72 21.38 -14.07
N VAL A 133 -16.39 21.77 -12.97
CA VAL A 133 -16.25 21.11 -11.67
C VAL A 133 -16.66 19.64 -11.75
N ASN A 134 -17.76 19.33 -12.44
CA ASN A 134 -18.21 17.95 -12.61
C ASN A 134 -17.19 17.09 -13.39
N ILE A 135 -16.65 17.60 -14.50
CA ILE A 135 -15.64 16.89 -15.29
C ILE A 135 -14.37 16.66 -14.45
N THR A 136 -13.92 17.67 -13.72
CA THR A 136 -12.76 17.57 -12.81
C THR A 136 -13.00 16.51 -11.73
N ASN A 137 -14.18 16.48 -11.12
CA ASN A 137 -14.53 15.46 -10.13
C ASN A 137 -14.53 14.04 -10.70
N GLN A 138 -14.98 13.85 -11.94
CA GLN A 138 -14.91 12.55 -12.62
C GLN A 138 -13.45 12.11 -12.82
N ILE A 139 -12.59 13.00 -13.31
CA ILE A 139 -11.15 12.71 -13.50
C ILE A 139 -10.48 12.38 -12.16
N ASN A 140 -10.79 13.15 -11.11
CA ASN A 140 -10.28 12.91 -9.76
C ASN A 140 -10.74 11.56 -9.22
N THR A 141 -12.02 11.20 -9.41
CA THR A 141 -12.56 9.89 -9.01
C THR A 141 -11.82 8.74 -9.70
N MET A 142 -11.58 8.84 -11.02
CA MET A 142 -10.79 7.85 -11.75
C MET A 142 -9.36 7.73 -11.23
N SER A 143 -8.73 8.86 -10.88
CA SER A 143 -7.37 8.92 -10.33
C SER A 143 -7.28 8.34 -8.92
N LEU A 144 -8.30 8.60 -8.09
CA LEU A 144 -8.43 8.01 -6.76
C LEU A 144 -8.57 6.50 -6.84
N ASN A 145 -9.42 5.98 -7.74
CA ASN A 145 -9.59 4.53 -7.94
C ASN A 145 -8.28 3.86 -8.36
N LYS A 146 -7.49 4.48 -9.25
CA LYS A 146 -6.16 3.98 -9.63
C LYS A 146 -5.19 3.98 -8.44
N THR A 147 -5.18 5.05 -7.65
CA THR A 147 -4.34 5.18 -6.46
C THR A 147 -4.69 4.14 -5.41
N ALA A 148 -5.98 3.94 -5.13
CA ALA A 148 -6.48 2.91 -4.22
C ALA A 148 -6.02 1.51 -4.66
N HIS A 149 -6.14 1.18 -5.95
CA HIS A 149 -5.65 -0.10 -6.49
C HIS A 149 -4.15 -0.30 -6.30
N ILE A 150 -3.35 0.73 -6.59
CA ILE A 150 -1.89 0.69 -6.37
C ILE A 150 -1.56 0.51 -4.89
N LEU A 151 -2.28 1.22 -4.01
CA LEU A 151 -2.11 1.12 -2.58
C LEU A 151 -2.41 -0.29 -2.06
N THR A 152 -3.52 -0.91 -2.50
CA THR A 152 -3.86 -2.29 -2.16
C THR A 152 -2.77 -3.27 -2.61
N LYS A 153 -2.24 -3.11 -3.83
CA LYS A 153 -1.12 -3.93 -4.31
C LYS A 153 0.17 -3.71 -3.51
N LEU A 154 0.44 -2.48 -3.09
CA LEU A 154 1.58 -2.16 -2.24
C LEU A 154 1.43 -2.83 -0.87
N LYS A 155 0.24 -2.74 -0.25
CA LYS A 155 -0.07 -3.43 1.02
C LYS A 155 0.13 -4.95 0.88
N MET A 156 -0.40 -5.57 -0.17
CA MET A 156 -0.21 -6.99 -0.44
C MET A 156 1.28 -7.36 -0.61
N LYS A 157 2.04 -6.53 -1.32
CA LYS A 157 3.49 -6.73 -1.47
C LYS A 157 4.22 -6.64 -0.14
N THR A 158 3.89 -5.65 0.69
CA THR A 158 4.46 -5.49 2.03
C THR A 158 4.09 -6.68 2.92
N TYR A 159 2.85 -7.16 2.87
CA TYR A 159 2.43 -8.35 3.62
C TYR A 159 3.22 -9.61 3.20
N THR A 160 3.29 -9.88 1.89
CA THR A 160 3.94 -11.10 1.37
C THR A 160 5.46 -11.09 1.46
N GLN A 161 6.10 -9.91 1.32
CA GLN A 161 7.56 -9.77 1.25
C GLN A 161 8.18 -9.07 2.47
N GLY A 162 7.37 -8.48 3.35
CA GLY A 162 7.83 -7.63 4.45
C GLY A 162 8.75 -8.36 5.42
N ASN A 163 8.45 -9.63 5.71
CA ASN A 163 9.24 -10.46 6.62
C ASN A 163 10.23 -11.38 5.88
N ARG A 164 10.27 -11.35 4.54
CA ARG A 164 11.16 -12.21 3.76
C ARG A 164 12.53 -11.55 3.60
N ALA A 165 13.60 -12.32 3.78
CA ALA A 165 14.96 -11.87 3.52
C ALA A 165 15.09 -11.44 2.05
N GLY A 166 15.30 -10.15 1.81
CA GLY A 166 15.38 -9.59 0.46
C GLY A 166 15.46 -8.06 0.44
N LYS A 167 15.51 -7.50 -0.78
CA LYS A 167 15.66 -6.05 -1.00
C LYS A 167 14.55 -5.23 -0.34
N HIS A 168 13.31 -5.74 -0.32
CA HIS A 168 12.18 -5.02 0.25
C HIS A 168 12.31 -4.84 1.76
N LEU A 169 12.55 -5.92 2.51
CA LEU A 169 12.85 -5.88 3.95
C LEU A 169 14.06 -4.97 4.24
N ALA A 170 15.13 -5.06 3.45
CA ALA A 170 16.31 -4.19 3.63
C ALA A 170 16.02 -2.69 3.42
N VAL A 171 15.04 -2.34 2.59
CA VAL A 171 14.58 -0.95 2.44
C VAL A 171 13.72 -0.53 3.64
N LEU A 172 12.79 -1.39 4.07
CA LEU A 172 11.94 -1.13 5.24
C LEU A 172 12.76 -0.94 6.52
N LEU A 173 13.76 -1.79 6.76
CA LEU A 173 14.66 -1.67 7.91
C LEU A 173 15.47 -0.38 7.88
N ARG A 174 15.98 0.02 6.71
CA ARG A 174 16.70 1.30 6.55
C ARG A 174 15.80 2.50 6.83
N GLN A 175 14.56 2.48 6.35
CA GLN A 175 13.57 3.53 6.66
C GLN A 175 13.25 3.56 8.16
N ARG A 176 13.05 2.38 8.78
CA ARG A 176 12.80 2.29 10.22
C ARG A 176 13.97 2.84 11.04
N GLN A 177 15.20 2.49 10.68
CA GLN A 177 16.41 2.98 11.32
C GLN A 177 16.55 4.51 11.18
N ALA A 178 16.29 5.04 9.98
CA ALA A 178 16.31 6.48 9.73
C ALA A 178 15.25 7.23 10.56
N ASN A 179 14.03 6.70 10.63
CA ASN A 179 12.93 7.30 11.38
C ASN A 179 13.08 7.16 12.90
N SER A 180 13.74 6.10 13.38
CA SER A 180 14.06 5.92 14.80
C SER A 180 15.20 6.79 15.29
N LYS A 181 16.03 7.31 14.37
CA LYS A 181 17.17 8.13 14.73
C LYS A 181 16.69 9.54 15.08
N ILE A 182 16.99 9.98 16.28
CA ILE A 182 16.78 11.37 16.69
C ILE A 182 17.86 12.22 15.99
N PRO A 183 17.48 13.13 15.07
CA PRO A 183 18.46 13.89 14.30
C PRO A 183 19.13 14.99 15.14
N TYR A 184 18.40 15.57 16.09
CA TYR A 184 18.89 16.47 17.11
C TYR A 184 17.86 16.68 18.23
N LEU A 185 18.32 17.18 19.37
CA LEU A 185 17.47 17.79 20.40
C LEU A 185 17.74 19.29 20.48
N MET A 186 16.73 20.05 20.91
CA MET A 186 16.90 21.45 21.30
C MET A 186 17.25 21.49 22.78
N ALA A 187 18.44 21.98 23.11
CA ALA A 187 18.82 22.24 24.50
C ALA A 187 17.99 23.39 25.08
N ASN A 188 17.82 23.41 26.41
CA ASN A 188 17.16 24.51 27.11
C ASN A 188 17.86 25.87 26.90
N THR A 189 19.14 25.86 26.52
CA THR A 189 19.95 27.06 26.18
C THR A 189 19.75 27.53 24.74
N GLY A 190 18.90 26.87 23.93
CA GLY A 190 18.56 27.24 22.55
C GLY A 190 19.45 26.64 21.46
N GLY A 191 20.45 25.82 21.80
CA GLY A 191 21.34 25.14 20.85
C GLY A 191 20.81 23.79 20.36
N LYS A 192 21.21 23.36 19.16
CA LYS A 192 20.93 22.01 18.63
C LYS A 192 22.00 21.01 19.05
N ILE A 193 21.62 19.94 19.72
CA ILE A 193 22.50 18.84 20.12
C ILE A 193 22.35 17.70 19.11
N HIS A 194 23.45 17.31 18.45
CA HIS A 194 23.46 16.27 17.43
C HIS A 194 24.16 14.97 17.86
N ASN A 195 25.04 15.04 18.86
CA ASN A 195 25.79 13.90 19.36
C ASN A 195 24.86 12.96 20.16
N PRO A 196 24.80 11.66 19.83
CA PRO A 196 23.95 10.70 20.54
C PRO A 196 24.19 10.63 22.05
N GLU A 197 25.43 10.76 22.53
CA GLU A 197 25.72 10.73 23.97
C GLU A 197 25.13 11.95 24.68
N ASP A 198 25.33 13.14 24.11
CA ASP A 198 24.78 14.38 24.64
C ASP A 198 23.24 14.40 24.60
N ILE A 199 22.65 13.82 23.54
CA ILE A 199 21.19 13.61 23.43
C ILE A 199 20.68 12.73 24.59
N ASN A 200 21.35 11.60 24.85
CA ASN A 200 20.96 10.69 25.93
C ASN A 200 21.09 11.37 27.31
N ASN A 201 22.16 12.12 27.54
CA ASN A 201 22.36 12.86 28.80
C ASN A 201 21.28 13.93 29.00
N GLU A 202 20.94 14.70 27.96
CA GLU A 202 19.89 15.71 28.05
C GLU A 202 18.52 15.08 28.29
N MET A 203 18.22 13.94 27.65
CA MET A 203 17.00 13.17 27.93
C MET A 203 16.96 12.67 29.38
N ALA A 204 18.07 12.11 29.87
CA ALA A 204 18.17 11.64 31.25
C ALA A 204 17.93 12.78 32.24
N ASN A 205 18.57 13.94 32.05
CA ASN A 205 18.38 15.14 32.86
C ASN A 205 16.93 15.64 32.83
N TYR A 206 16.32 15.68 31.64
CA TYR A 206 14.93 16.09 31.47
C TYR A 206 13.99 15.17 32.26
N TYR A 207 14.04 13.86 32.04
CA TYR A 207 13.16 12.93 32.75
C TYR A 207 13.45 12.88 34.25
N GLN A 208 14.71 13.03 34.67
CA GLN A 208 15.07 13.16 36.08
C GLN A 208 14.39 14.37 36.73
N SER A 209 14.29 15.50 36.01
CA SER A 209 13.57 16.68 36.47
C SER A 209 12.05 16.48 36.47
N VAL A 210 11.47 15.86 35.43
CA VAL A 210 10.03 15.59 35.34
C VAL A 210 9.57 14.66 36.46
N TYR A 211 10.38 13.64 36.77
CA TYR A 211 10.09 12.68 37.83
C TYR A 211 10.64 13.11 39.19
N ASN A 212 11.15 14.35 39.32
CA ASN A 212 11.58 14.98 40.58
C ASN A 212 12.40 14.07 41.51
N LEU A 213 13.30 13.24 40.96
CA LEU A 213 13.98 12.24 41.78
C LEU A 213 14.93 12.86 42.83
N ASN A 214 15.42 14.09 42.64
CA ASN A 214 16.57 14.59 43.41
C ASN A 214 16.58 16.10 43.78
N ALA A 215 15.52 16.89 43.55
CA ALA A 215 15.61 18.36 43.69
C ALA A 215 14.77 18.98 44.81
N ASP A 216 13.67 18.35 45.24
CA ASP A 216 12.79 18.92 46.26
C ASP A 216 12.75 18.05 47.51
N THR A 217 13.56 18.40 48.51
CA THR A 217 13.58 17.76 49.83
C THR A 217 12.29 17.94 50.64
N THR A 218 11.32 18.74 50.15
CA THR A 218 10.03 18.94 50.82
C THR A 218 8.96 17.93 50.38
N LEU A 219 9.17 17.24 49.26
CA LEU A 219 8.29 16.18 48.78
C LEU A 219 8.82 14.81 49.24
N TYR A 220 7.94 13.99 49.80
CA TYR A 220 8.28 12.65 50.26
C TYR A 220 8.77 11.79 49.09
N GLN A 221 10.03 11.34 49.19
CA GLN A 221 10.61 10.36 48.28
C GLN A 221 10.67 9.02 49.02
N PRO A 222 10.03 7.96 48.49
CA PRO A 222 10.08 6.66 49.14
C PRO A 222 11.52 6.15 49.16
N THR A 223 11.99 5.74 50.33
CA THR A 223 13.29 5.10 50.49
C THR A 223 13.32 3.75 49.77
N ASP A 224 14.51 3.24 49.42
CA ASP A 224 14.67 1.91 48.83
C ASP A 224 13.93 0.82 49.62
N ARG A 225 13.84 1.00 50.95
CA ARG A 225 13.11 0.08 51.83
C ARG A 225 11.59 0.14 51.61
N GLU A 226 11.02 1.33 51.49
CA GLU A 226 9.58 1.53 51.25
C GLU A 226 9.18 1.09 49.84
N ILE A 227 10.05 1.32 48.85
CA ILE A 227 9.87 0.78 47.49
C ILE A 227 9.89 -0.75 47.53
N THR A 228 10.85 -1.34 48.24
CA THR A 228 10.96 -2.80 48.37
C THR A 228 9.76 -3.39 49.12
N GLU A 229 9.31 -2.76 50.21
CA GLU A 229 8.13 -3.17 50.96
C GLU A 229 6.86 -3.07 50.09
N PHE A 230 6.68 -1.98 49.33
CA PHE A 230 5.58 -1.83 48.39
C PHE A 230 5.60 -2.90 47.30
N LEU A 231 6.77 -3.15 46.68
CA LEU A 231 6.92 -4.17 45.64
C LEU A 231 6.70 -5.59 46.19
N GLN A 232 7.05 -5.85 47.45
CA GLN A 232 6.77 -7.12 48.13
C GLN A 232 5.29 -7.26 48.50
N GLN A 233 4.60 -6.17 48.82
CA GLN A 233 3.16 -6.16 49.05
C GLN A 233 2.37 -6.34 47.75
N THR A 234 2.89 -5.89 46.61
CA THR A 234 2.28 -6.18 45.32
C THR A 234 2.45 -7.64 44.96
N THR A 235 1.38 -8.41 45.13
CA THR A 235 1.28 -9.78 44.60
C THR A 235 1.09 -9.73 43.09
N LEU A 236 2.19 -9.58 42.36
CA LEU A 236 2.16 -9.78 40.91
C LEU A 236 1.65 -11.20 40.64
N PRO A 237 0.62 -11.39 39.81
CA PRO A 237 0.09 -12.70 39.53
C PRO A 237 1.16 -13.54 38.84
N THR A 238 1.73 -14.49 39.58
CA THR A 238 2.65 -15.48 39.04
C THR A 238 1.86 -16.60 38.41
N LEU A 239 2.29 -17.09 37.26
CA LEU A 239 1.70 -18.28 36.65
C LEU A 239 1.75 -19.44 37.67
N THR A 240 0.61 -20.06 37.90
CA THR A 240 0.53 -21.28 38.70
C THR A 240 1.35 -22.37 38.04
N SER A 241 1.85 -23.31 38.83
CA SER A 241 2.57 -24.51 38.34
C SER A 241 1.83 -25.20 37.19
N THR A 242 0.50 -25.28 37.29
CA THR A 242 -0.38 -25.85 36.27
C THR A 242 -0.35 -25.08 34.95
N HIS A 243 -0.44 -23.75 34.98
CA HIS A 243 -0.35 -22.94 33.77
C HIS A 243 1.05 -22.98 33.15
N LYS A 244 2.10 -23.04 33.96
CA LYS A 244 3.47 -23.16 33.47
C LYS A 244 3.69 -24.49 32.75
N GLN A 245 3.25 -25.60 33.34
CA GLN A 245 3.30 -26.91 32.70
C GLN A 245 2.45 -26.97 31.43
N ALA A 246 1.26 -26.38 31.44
CA ALA A 246 0.42 -26.29 30.24
C ALA A 246 1.11 -25.55 29.09
N LEU A 247 1.82 -24.44 29.37
CA LEU A 247 2.58 -23.68 28.38
C LEU A 247 3.86 -24.39 27.91
N GLU A 248 4.42 -25.28 28.71
CA GLU A 248 5.61 -26.08 28.38
C GLU A 248 5.26 -27.38 27.62
N HIS A 249 3.98 -27.76 27.55
CA HIS A 249 3.56 -28.93 26.78
C HIS A 249 3.71 -28.70 25.26
N PRO A 250 4.05 -29.74 24.49
CA PRO A 250 4.07 -29.66 23.03
C PRO A 250 2.69 -29.32 22.48
N VAL A 251 2.64 -28.40 21.51
CA VAL A 251 1.41 -27.96 20.85
C VAL A 251 0.69 -29.17 20.25
N SER A 252 -0.57 -29.37 20.63
CA SER A 252 -1.38 -30.49 20.17
C SER A 252 -2.10 -30.16 18.85
N SER A 253 -2.47 -31.20 18.10
CA SER A 253 -3.27 -31.04 16.87
C SER A 253 -4.64 -30.41 17.14
N GLN A 254 -5.20 -30.63 18.33
CA GLN A 254 -6.49 -30.08 18.71
C GLN A 254 -6.39 -28.57 18.95
N GLU A 255 -5.36 -28.10 19.66
CA GLU A 255 -5.09 -26.66 19.83
C GLU A 255 -4.91 -25.94 18.50
N ILE A 256 -4.25 -26.60 17.53
CA ILE A 256 -4.11 -26.06 16.18
C ILE A 256 -5.49 -25.93 15.50
N MET A 257 -6.34 -26.96 15.59
CA MET A 257 -7.69 -26.89 15.03
C MET A 257 -8.55 -25.83 15.72
N ASP A 258 -8.52 -25.76 17.04
CA ASP A 258 -9.29 -24.79 17.81
C ASP A 258 -8.82 -23.36 17.51
N ALA A 259 -7.51 -23.14 17.37
CA ALA A 259 -6.95 -21.87 16.93
C ALA A 259 -7.39 -21.51 15.50
N ILE A 260 -7.40 -22.48 14.57
CA ILE A 260 -7.90 -22.28 13.20
C ILE A 260 -9.38 -21.91 13.20
N GLN A 261 -10.19 -22.53 14.07
CA GLN A 261 -11.62 -22.22 14.20
C GLN A 261 -11.87 -20.88 14.90
N ALA A 262 -11.01 -20.48 15.83
CA ALA A 262 -11.09 -19.22 16.54
C ALA A 262 -10.52 -18.03 15.75
N LEU A 263 -9.79 -18.27 14.65
CA LEU A 263 -9.44 -17.21 13.73
C LEU A 263 -10.73 -16.57 13.21
N PRO A 264 -10.84 -15.24 13.23
CA PRO A 264 -11.99 -14.59 12.64
C PRO A 264 -12.10 -15.04 11.19
N PRO A 265 -13.32 -15.35 10.69
CA PRO A 265 -13.50 -15.59 9.26
C PRO A 265 -12.91 -14.39 8.53
N GLU A 266 -12.14 -14.64 7.45
CA GLU A 266 -11.66 -13.57 6.58
C GLU A 266 -12.84 -12.66 6.25
N ASN A 267 -12.90 -11.49 6.90
CA ASN A 267 -13.78 -10.43 6.51
C ASN A 267 -12.93 -9.52 5.62
N PRO A 268 -13.02 -9.63 4.28
CA PRO A 268 -12.21 -8.82 3.37
C PRO A 268 -12.47 -7.30 3.47
N LEU A 269 -13.29 -6.84 4.42
CA LEU A 269 -13.72 -5.45 4.55
C LEU A 269 -13.53 -4.81 5.94
N ALA A 270 -12.96 -5.50 6.94
CA ALA A 270 -12.85 -4.96 8.31
C ALA A 270 -11.47 -4.32 8.66
N GLN A 271 -10.65 -3.97 7.67
CA GLN A 271 -9.49 -3.07 7.84
C GLN A 271 -9.68 -1.77 7.03
N MET A 272 -10.91 -1.26 7.04
CA MET A 272 -11.26 0.08 6.62
C MET A 272 -11.69 0.84 7.87
N ASP A 273 -10.72 1.25 8.68
CA ASP A 273 -10.71 2.45 9.53
C ASP A 273 -9.26 2.75 9.92
#